data_AF-A0A941B550-F1
#
_entry.id   AF-A0A941B550-F1
#
_cell.length_a   1.000
_cell.length_b   1.000
_cell.length_c   1.000
_cell.angle_alpha   90.00
_cell.angle_beta   90.00
_cell.angle_gamma   90.00
#
_symmetry.space_group_name_H-M   'P 1'
#
loop_
_entity.id
_entity.type
_entity.pdbx_description
1 polymer ?
#
loop_
_entity_poly.entity_id
_entity_poly.type
_entity_poly.pdbx_seq_one_letter_code
_entity_poly.pdbx_strand_id
1 'polypeptide(L)'
;MNGPAPAGVRGQDSPAAEQPVVLEARGLRVGFDVPSGRLPAVAGVDLTLHQGEILALVGESGSGKSALSMSLVGLNRGPRTHISGDVAFDGRNLAEASERELRSIRGKDIAVVFQDALAALNPLHRVGAQVTEMMRAHRRMPYATAMDRAVDLLGEVGIANPRANSRALPHQLSGGMRQRVMIAMGLANDPAVLIADEPTTALDVTIQAQVLSVLQKASADHGTAVLLITHDLGVVAEVADRVAVMYAGRIVEQGSRDEVLFNPQHPYTVGLLGSVPPIDGPVADRLPAIPGSPLTGVDRPGGCAFAARCAHAHDACAEQPELRHRHGEPGHLDACVLTGPVRRTARDAGPDPQPTGTTEDVTRPVGLVNPMNRVSPSGPAHPADLVRDEKGRS
;
A
#
# COMPACT_ATOMS: atom_id res chain seq x y z
N MET A 1 48.03 4.49 -13.04
CA MET A 1 46.69 4.33 -13.62
C MET A 1 45.73 4.23 -12.45
N ASN A 2 45.01 5.30 -12.14
CA ASN A 2 44.17 5.36 -10.96
C ASN A 2 42.72 5.15 -11.42
N GLY A 3 42.12 4.04 -11.03
CA GLY A 3 40.69 3.80 -11.26
C GLY A 3 39.84 4.79 -10.44
N PRO A 4 38.64 5.17 -10.92
CA PRO A 4 37.75 6.06 -10.16
C PRO A 4 37.24 5.35 -8.90
N ALA A 5 37.22 6.09 -7.79
CA ALA A 5 36.60 5.63 -6.56
C ALA A 5 35.06 5.51 -6.73
N PRO A 6 34.39 4.57 -6.03
CA PRO A 6 32.93 4.52 -6.03
C PRO A 6 32.35 5.80 -5.41
N ALA A 7 31.22 6.25 -5.96
CA ALA A 7 30.54 7.46 -5.51
C ALA A 7 30.07 7.33 -4.06
N GLY A 8 30.08 8.46 -3.34
CA GLY A 8 29.92 8.49 -1.88
C GLY A 8 28.59 7.97 -1.36
N VAL A 9 28.67 7.23 -0.25
CA VAL A 9 27.56 6.98 0.67
C VAL A 9 26.97 8.34 1.08
N ARG A 10 25.64 8.50 0.98
CA ARG A 10 24.99 9.72 1.48
C ARG A 10 25.12 9.75 3.00
N GLY A 11 25.68 10.85 3.51
CA GLY A 11 25.85 11.06 4.95
C GLY A 11 24.50 11.13 5.67
N GLN A 12 24.53 10.76 6.95
CA GLN A 12 23.40 10.76 7.86
C GLN A 12 22.99 12.21 8.21
N ASP A 13 21.73 12.54 7.97
CA ASP A 13 20.93 13.57 8.67
C ASP A 13 19.48 13.40 8.17
N SER A 14 18.52 13.05 9.03
CA SER A 14 17.12 12.79 8.61
C SER A 14 16.36 14.11 8.38
N PRO A 15 16.02 14.49 7.13
CA PRO A 15 15.50 15.84 6.85
C PRO A 15 14.02 16.05 7.21
N ALA A 16 13.32 15.00 7.63
CA ALA A 16 11.87 15.03 7.83
C ALA A 16 11.45 15.91 9.03
N ALA A 17 12.27 16.01 10.08
CA ALA A 17 11.88 16.70 11.31
C ALA A 17 11.86 18.24 11.20
N GLU A 18 12.59 18.83 10.23
CA GLU A 18 12.64 20.28 10.02
C GLU A 18 11.63 20.80 8.99
N GLN A 19 11.07 19.93 8.15
CA GLN A 19 10.11 20.31 7.11
C GLN A 19 8.67 20.42 7.66
N PRO A 20 7.86 21.37 7.18
CA PRO A 20 6.51 21.58 7.69
C PRO A 20 5.60 20.37 7.44
N VAL A 21 4.77 20.04 8.42
CA VAL A 21 3.73 19.01 8.31
C VAL A 21 2.63 19.52 7.38
N VAL A 22 2.45 18.87 6.23
CA VAL A 22 1.43 19.26 5.24
C VAL A 22 0.13 18.49 5.40
N LEU A 23 0.20 17.25 5.89
CA LEU A 23 -0.96 16.41 6.20
C LEU A 23 -0.73 15.66 7.51
N GLU A 24 -1.73 15.67 8.38
CA GLU A 24 -1.68 15.00 9.66
C GLU A 24 -3.01 14.30 9.96
N ALA A 25 -2.95 13.14 10.60
CA ALA A 25 -4.07 12.50 11.28
C ALA A 25 -3.72 12.29 12.77
N ARG A 26 -4.69 12.56 13.65
CA ARG A 26 -4.55 12.38 15.11
C ARG A 26 -5.69 11.53 15.64
N GLY A 27 -5.36 10.42 16.30
CA GLY A 27 -6.31 9.48 16.91
C GLY A 27 -7.34 8.90 15.93
N LEU A 28 -7.06 8.87 14.63
CA LEU A 28 -8.03 8.59 13.57
C LEU A 28 -8.59 7.17 13.69
N ARG A 29 -9.92 7.06 13.75
CA ARG A 29 -10.67 5.80 13.82
C ARG A 29 -11.70 5.78 12.69
N VAL A 30 -11.78 4.63 12.03
CA VAL A 30 -12.64 4.41 10.86
C VAL A 30 -13.30 3.04 11.01
N GLY A 31 -14.62 3.03 11.11
CA GLY A 31 -15.43 1.82 11.16
C GLY A 31 -16.41 1.75 9.99
N PHE A 32 -16.64 0.57 9.46
CA PHE A 32 -17.67 0.31 8.43
C PHE A 32 -18.75 -0.61 8.97
N ASP A 33 -20.02 -0.26 8.76
CA ASP A 33 -21.12 -1.16 9.11
C ASP A 33 -21.25 -2.28 8.07
N VAL A 34 -21.07 -3.53 8.52
CA VAL A 34 -21.21 -4.76 7.74
C VAL A 34 -22.26 -5.68 8.40
N PRO A 35 -22.79 -6.72 7.72
CA PRO A 35 -23.83 -7.56 8.30
C PRO A 35 -23.47 -8.25 9.63
N SER A 36 -22.17 -8.46 9.88
CA SER A 36 -21.64 -9.05 11.12
C SER A 36 -21.35 -8.03 12.23
N GLY A 37 -21.66 -6.74 12.04
CA GLY A 37 -21.40 -5.67 13.01
C GLY A 37 -20.56 -4.53 12.42
N ARG A 38 -19.88 -3.76 13.27
CA ARG A 38 -19.02 -2.65 12.83
C ARG A 38 -17.58 -3.11 12.68
N LEU A 39 -17.09 -3.25 11.45
CA LEU A 39 -15.71 -3.57 11.14
C LEU A 39 -14.78 -2.39 11.46
N PRO A 40 -13.87 -2.47 12.45
CA PRO A 40 -12.89 -1.43 12.70
C PRO A 40 -11.73 -1.58 11.70
N ALA A 41 -11.72 -0.70 10.69
CA ALA A 41 -10.71 -0.67 9.63
C ALA A 41 -9.49 0.19 10.00
N VAL A 42 -9.69 1.23 10.80
CA VAL A 42 -8.63 2.05 11.41
C VAL A 42 -8.99 2.29 12.88
N ALA A 43 -8.04 2.11 13.80
CA ALA A 43 -8.32 1.90 15.23
C ALA A 43 -7.56 2.87 16.16
N GLY A 44 -7.41 4.13 15.75
CA GLY A 44 -6.65 5.15 16.47
C GLY A 44 -5.24 5.22 15.89
N VAL A 45 -5.14 5.80 14.70
CA VAL A 45 -3.87 6.04 13.99
C VAL A 45 -3.51 7.51 14.11
N ASP A 46 -2.29 7.75 14.56
CA ASP A 46 -1.57 9.00 14.41
C ASP A 46 -0.62 8.87 13.21
N LEU A 47 -0.60 9.86 12.32
CA LEU A 47 0.22 9.84 11.10
C LEU A 47 0.59 11.28 10.71
N THR A 48 1.89 11.55 10.52
CA THR A 48 2.39 12.85 10.02
C THR A 48 3.12 12.66 8.70
N LEU A 49 2.80 13.53 7.75
CA LEU A 49 3.44 13.60 6.44
C LEU A 49 4.00 15.02 6.24
N HIS A 50 5.31 15.12 6.03
CA HIS A 50 6.03 16.38 5.89
C HIS A 50 6.19 16.77 4.42
N GLN A 51 6.37 18.05 4.14
CA GLN A 51 6.64 18.53 2.78
C GLN A 51 7.84 17.80 2.15
N GLY A 52 7.75 17.47 0.86
CA GLY A 52 8.83 16.82 0.11
C GLY A 52 9.23 15.40 0.56
N GLU A 53 8.53 14.82 1.54
CA GLU A 53 8.81 13.49 2.12
C GLU A 53 8.06 12.37 1.38
N ILE A 54 8.72 11.21 1.20
CA ILE A 54 8.06 9.96 0.83
C ILE A 54 7.89 9.06 2.07
N LEU A 55 6.66 9.01 2.59
CA LEU A 55 6.25 8.10 3.67
C LEU A 55 5.65 6.83 3.09
N ALA A 56 6.29 5.69 3.32
CA ALA A 56 5.76 4.38 2.94
C ALA A 56 4.83 3.80 4.02
N LEU A 57 3.60 3.42 3.63
CA LEU A 57 2.65 2.71 4.47
C LEU A 57 2.56 1.23 4.03
N VAL A 58 3.07 0.33 4.86
CA VAL A 58 3.19 -1.10 4.54
C VAL A 58 2.35 -2.01 5.45
N GLY A 59 2.11 -3.24 5.01
CA GLY A 59 1.43 -4.29 5.79
C GLY A 59 0.65 -5.26 4.90
N GLU A 60 0.15 -6.34 5.49
CA GLU A 60 -0.66 -7.36 4.83
C GLU A 60 -1.95 -6.79 4.21
N SER A 61 -2.56 -7.54 3.28
CA SER A 61 -3.89 -7.20 2.76
C SER A 61 -4.92 -7.21 3.89
N GLY A 62 -5.85 -6.25 3.87
CA GLY A 62 -6.85 -6.07 4.94
C GLY A 62 -6.33 -5.40 6.22
N SER A 63 -5.06 -4.96 6.29
CA SER A 63 -4.53 -4.29 7.50
C SER A 63 -5.08 -2.88 7.77
N GLY A 64 -5.80 -2.28 6.80
CA GLY A 64 -6.47 -0.99 6.93
C GLY A 64 -5.93 0.15 6.05
N LYS A 65 -4.84 -0.09 5.30
CA LYS A 65 -4.10 0.95 4.54
C LYS A 65 -4.98 1.81 3.62
N SER A 66 -5.73 1.20 2.72
CA SER A 66 -6.63 1.93 1.80
C SER A 66 -7.82 2.58 2.52
N ALA A 67 -8.26 2.04 3.65
CA ALA A 67 -9.30 2.66 4.47
C ALA A 67 -8.77 3.93 5.17
N LEU A 68 -7.53 3.90 5.67
CA LEU A 68 -6.82 5.06 6.19
C LEU A 68 -6.66 6.11 5.10
N SER A 69 -6.10 5.74 3.94
CA SER A 69 -5.81 6.67 2.84
C SER A 69 -7.05 7.37 2.30
N MET A 70 -8.15 6.64 2.08
CA MET A 70 -9.44 7.24 1.69
C MET A 70 -10.02 8.16 2.77
N SER A 71 -9.75 7.89 4.05
CA SER A 71 -10.24 8.72 5.17
C SER A 71 -9.48 10.04 5.28
N LEU A 72 -8.17 10.05 5.02
CA LEU A 72 -7.34 11.27 5.01
C LEU A 72 -7.88 12.33 4.04
N VAL A 73 -8.51 11.91 2.93
CA VAL A 73 -9.16 12.80 1.95
C VAL A 73 -10.69 12.78 2.02
N GLY A 74 -11.27 12.09 2.99
CA GLY A 74 -12.72 11.95 3.21
C GLY A 74 -13.50 11.26 2.08
N LEU A 75 -12.84 10.46 1.22
CA LEU A 75 -13.47 9.80 0.06
C LEU A 75 -14.40 8.64 0.44
N ASN A 76 -14.27 8.09 1.66
CA ASN A 76 -15.11 7.02 2.19
C ASN A 76 -16.29 7.52 3.05
N ARG A 77 -16.57 8.83 3.08
CA ARG A 77 -17.72 9.40 3.79
C ARG A 77 -19.04 8.83 3.25
N GLY A 78 -19.89 8.35 4.15
CA GLY A 78 -21.18 7.79 3.78
C GLY A 78 -21.95 7.28 5.00
N PRO A 79 -23.24 6.92 4.84
CA PRO A 79 -24.14 6.58 5.95
C PRO A 79 -23.77 5.29 6.70
N ARG A 80 -22.81 4.49 6.19
CA ARG A 80 -22.29 3.27 6.82
C ARG A 80 -20.83 3.40 7.26
N THR A 81 -20.27 4.62 7.23
CA THR A 81 -18.89 4.90 7.64
C THR A 81 -18.89 5.77 8.89
N HIS A 82 -18.20 5.31 9.93
CA HIS A 82 -18.04 6.01 11.20
C HIS A 82 -16.59 6.50 11.29
N ILE A 83 -16.38 7.80 11.24
CA ILE A 83 -15.06 8.44 11.32
C ILE A 83 -15.01 9.30 12.58
N SER A 84 -13.90 9.21 13.34
CA SER A 84 -13.62 10.07 14.50
C SER A 84 -12.12 10.26 14.68
N GLY A 85 -11.71 11.28 15.44
CA GLY A 85 -10.35 11.80 15.42
C GLY A 85 -10.21 12.88 14.34
N ASP A 86 -9.04 13.51 14.30
CA ASP A 86 -8.78 14.68 13.47
C ASP A 86 -7.94 14.35 12.25
N VAL A 87 -8.19 15.07 11.16
CA VAL A 87 -7.34 15.07 9.97
C VAL A 87 -7.13 16.52 9.56
N ALA A 88 -5.89 16.99 9.50
CA ALA A 88 -5.56 18.36 9.12
C ALA A 88 -4.68 18.40 7.87
N PHE A 89 -5.00 19.29 6.94
CA PHE A 89 -4.16 19.61 5.77
C PHE A 89 -3.84 21.10 5.79
N ASP A 90 -2.55 21.44 5.79
CA ASP A 90 -2.06 22.84 5.88
C ASP A 90 -2.75 23.62 7.03
N GLY A 91 -2.82 22.99 8.22
CA GLY A 91 -3.51 23.51 9.41
C GLY A 91 -5.05 23.48 9.38
N ARG A 92 -5.69 23.14 8.26
CA ARG A 92 -7.16 23.10 8.12
C ARG A 92 -7.73 21.71 8.45
N ASN A 93 -8.65 21.63 9.39
CA ASN A 93 -9.36 20.37 9.70
C ASN A 93 -10.23 19.92 8.49
N LEU A 94 -9.85 18.79 7.89
CA LEU A 94 -10.57 18.13 6.81
C LEU A 94 -11.74 17.29 7.32
N ALA A 95 -11.72 16.82 8.58
CA ALA A 95 -12.80 16.00 9.15
C ALA A 95 -14.11 16.81 9.27
N GLU A 96 -14.02 18.10 9.56
CA GLU A 96 -15.17 19.02 9.65
C GLU A 96 -15.51 19.72 8.32
N ALA A 97 -14.62 19.68 7.33
CA ALA A 97 -14.79 20.37 6.05
C ALA A 97 -16.02 19.86 5.27
N SER A 98 -16.78 20.78 4.69
CA SER A 98 -17.91 20.47 3.80
C SER A 98 -17.44 19.87 2.47
N GLU A 99 -18.31 19.15 1.76
CA GLU A 99 -17.97 18.59 0.44
C GLU A 99 -17.61 19.66 -0.61
N ARG A 100 -18.10 20.90 -0.46
CA ARG A 100 -17.69 22.03 -1.31
C ARG A 100 -16.22 22.39 -1.08
N GLU A 101 -15.77 22.38 0.17
CA GLU A 101 -14.39 22.70 0.54
C GLU A 101 -13.46 21.55 0.16
N LEU A 102 -13.85 20.31 0.44
CA LEU A 102 -13.09 19.12 0.04
C LEU A 102 -12.95 19.03 -1.48
N ARG A 103 -13.99 19.36 -2.26
CA ARG A 103 -13.91 19.45 -3.72
C ARG A 103 -12.94 20.54 -4.21
N SER A 104 -12.65 21.57 -3.42
CA SER A 104 -11.65 22.59 -3.78
C SER A 104 -10.20 22.16 -3.53
N ILE A 105 -10.00 21.20 -2.62
CA ILE A 105 -8.70 20.66 -2.20
C ILE A 105 -8.35 19.40 -3.00
N ARG A 106 -9.28 18.43 -3.10
CA ARG A 106 -9.12 17.18 -3.86
C ARG A 106 -8.82 17.48 -5.33
N GLY A 107 -7.81 16.82 -5.89
CA GLY A 107 -7.37 16.96 -7.28
C GLY A 107 -6.55 18.22 -7.58
N LYS A 108 -6.49 19.20 -6.67
CA LYS A 108 -5.70 20.43 -6.79
C LYS A 108 -4.50 20.44 -5.85
N ASP A 109 -4.76 20.22 -4.57
CA ASP A 109 -3.81 20.34 -3.47
C ASP A 109 -3.50 18.97 -2.85
N ILE A 110 -4.49 18.06 -2.84
CA ILE A 110 -4.30 16.64 -2.51
C ILE A 110 -4.80 15.77 -3.66
N ALA A 111 -3.92 14.94 -4.23
CA ALA A 111 -4.23 14.00 -5.30
C ALA A 111 -4.19 12.54 -4.82
N VAL A 112 -4.90 11.66 -5.52
CA VAL A 112 -4.92 10.22 -5.24
C VAL A 112 -4.73 9.44 -6.54
N VAL A 113 -3.75 8.53 -6.56
CA VAL A 113 -3.58 7.50 -7.59
C VAL A 113 -4.11 6.19 -7.00
N PHE A 114 -5.17 5.65 -7.59
CA PHE A 114 -5.85 4.44 -7.11
C PHE A 114 -5.20 3.17 -7.69
N GLN A 115 -5.46 2.03 -7.03
CA GLN A 115 -4.94 0.71 -7.42
C GLN A 115 -5.45 0.21 -8.79
N ASP A 116 -6.66 0.60 -9.24
CA ASP A 116 -7.26 0.15 -10.51
C ASP A 116 -7.38 1.28 -11.55
N ALA A 117 -6.47 1.25 -12.53
CA ALA A 117 -6.45 2.19 -13.66
C ALA A 117 -7.61 2.05 -14.66
N LEU A 118 -8.29 0.91 -14.72
CA LEU A 118 -9.47 0.72 -15.58
C LEU A 118 -10.73 1.28 -14.93
N ALA A 119 -10.86 1.17 -13.60
CA ALA A 119 -11.93 1.80 -12.86
C ALA A 119 -11.83 3.34 -12.84
N ALA A 120 -10.59 3.88 -12.82
CA ALA A 120 -10.36 5.32 -12.74
C ALA A 120 -10.47 6.07 -14.08
N LEU A 121 -10.10 5.45 -15.20
CA LEU A 121 -10.14 6.09 -16.52
C LEU A 121 -11.49 5.90 -17.21
N ASN A 122 -12.14 6.98 -17.61
CA ASN A 122 -13.39 6.90 -18.37
C ASN A 122 -13.11 6.32 -19.78
N PRO A 123 -13.67 5.13 -20.14
CA PRO A 123 -13.32 4.44 -21.38
C PRO A 123 -13.80 5.16 -22.66
N LEU A 124 -14.71 6.13 -22.52
CA LEU A 124 -15.29 6.89 -23.64
C LEU A 124 -14.51 8.17 -23.98
N HIS A 125 -13.54 8.58 -23.15
CA HIS A 125 -12.79 9.82 -23.32
C HIS A 125 -11.31 9.55 -23.63
N ARG A 126 -10.71 10.36 -24.53
CA ARG A 126 -9.28 10.26 -24.87
C ARG A 126 -8.43 10.60 -23.65
N VAL A 127 -7.33 9.88 -23.43
CA VAL A 127 -6.53 10.00 -22.19
C VAL A 127 -5.97 11.42 -21.98
N GLY A 128 -5.49 12.08 -23.04
CA GLY A 128 -5.01 13.45 -22.96
C GLY A 128 -6.11 14.43 -22.55
N ALA A 129 -7.36 14.20 -22.96
CA ALA A 129 -8.49 15.03 -22.54
C ALA A 129 -8.84 14.84 -21.06
N GLN A 130 -8.64 13.64 -20.50
CA GLN A 130 -8.85 13.36 -19.08
C GLN A 130 -7.77 14.02 -18.21
N VAL A 131 -6.50 13.98 -18.62
CA VAL A 131 -5.40 14.74 -17.98
C VAL A 131 -5.63 16.24 -18.10
N THR A 132 -6.03 16.72 -19.29
CA THR A 132 -6.37 18.14 -19.54
C THR A 132 -7.46 18.64 -18.58
N GLU A 133 -8.48 17.82 -18.31
CA GLU A 133 -9.61 18.23 -17.47
C GLU A 133 -9.21 18.50 -16.01
N MET A 134 -8.20 17.81 -15.47
CA MET A 134 -7.71 18.06 -14.11
C MET A 134 -7.21 19.50 -13.94
N MET A 135 -6.44 20.01 -14.90
CA MET A 135 -5.99 21.42 -14.91
C MET A 135 -7.14 22.40 -15.16
N ARG A 136 -8.10 22.04 -16.03
CA ARG A 136 -9.23 22.93 -16.36
C ARG A 136 -10.21 23.08 -15.21
N ALA A 137 -10.56 21.98 -14.54
CA ALA A 137 -11.50 21.96 -13.43
C ALA A 137 -11.01 22.77 -12.22
N HIS A 138 -9.70 22.73 -11.93
CA HIS A 138 -9.12 23.31 -10.71
C HIS A 138 -8.35 24.63 -10.93
N ARG A 139 -7.73 24.84 -12.10
CA ARG A 139 -6.93 26.05 -12.41
C ARG A 139 -7.54 26.95 -13.49
N ARG A 140 -8.68 26.58 -14.09
CA ARG A 140 -9.37 27.31 -15.20
C ARG A 140 -8.47 27.57 -16.42
N MET A 141 -7.47 26.72 -16.64
CA MET A 141 -6.50 26.87 -17.71
C MET A 141 -7.17 26.79 -19.11
N PRO A 142 -6.73 27.56 -20.12
CA PRO A 142 -7.20 27.41 -21.50
C PRO A 142 -6.94 25.99 -22.02
N TYR A 143 -7.87 25.44 -22.82
CA TYR A 143 -7.80 24.05 -23.27
C TYR A 143 -6.52 23.71 -24.05
N ALA A 144 -6.04 24.61 -24.91
CA ALA A 144 -4.82 24.38 -25.69
C ALA A 144 -3.60 24.25 -24.75
N THR A 145 -3.40 25.21 -23.84
CA THR A 145 -2.33 25.20 -22.85
C THR A 145 -2.39 23.97 -21.95
N ALA A 146 -3.57 23.60 -21.47
CA ALA A 146 -3.77 22.40 -20.65
C ALA A 146 -3.54 21.09 -21.42
N MET A 147 -3.83 21.05 -22.72
CA MET A 147 -3.54 19.89 -23.57
C MET A 147 -2.05 19.76 -23.87
N ASP A 148 -1.33 20.86 -24.10
CA ASP A 148 0.13 20.80 -24.27
C ASP A 148 0.82 20.38 -22.96
N ARG A 149 0.45 20.95 -21.80
CA ARG A 149 0.95 20.46 -20.49
C ARG A 149 0.57 19.00 -20.22
N ALA A 150 -0.61 18.55 -20.64
CA ALA A 150 -1.01 17.14 -20.56
C ALA A 150 -0.13 16.22 -21.44
N VAL A 151 0.30 16.68 -22.61
CA VAL A 151 1.26 15.95 -23.45
C VAL A 151 2.65 15.90 -22.79
N ASP A 152 3.08 16.98 -22.15
CA ASP A 152 4.37 17.02 -21.43
C ASP A 152 4.35 16.06 -20.23
N LEU A 153 3.30 16.11 -19.39
CA LEU A 153 3.08 15.19 -18.27
C LEU A 153 3.06 13.72 -18.71
N LEU A 154 2.42 13.41 -19.85
CA LEU A 154 2.45 12.06 -20.42
C LEU A 154 3.87 11.65 -20.84
N GLY A 155 4.70 12.58 -21.30
CA GLY A 155 6.11 12.37 -21.57
C GLY A 155 6.92 12.11 -20.30
N GLU A 156 6.73 12.93 -19.26
CA GLU A 156 7.38 12.83 -17.95
C GLU A 156 7.16 11.47 -17.30
N VAL A 157 5.92 10.96 -17.31
CA VAL A 157 5.62 9.61 -16.78
C VAL A 157 6.14 8.47 -17.68
N GLY A 158 6.60 8.76 -18.91
CA GLY A 158 7.21 7.76 -19.81
C GLY A 158 6.31 7.19 -20.90
N ILE A 159 5.18 7.83 -21.23
CA ILE A 159 4.38 7.43 -22.40
C ILE A 159 5.13 7.84 -23.68
N ALA A 160 5.68 6.86 -24.38
CA ALA A 160 6.31 7.06 -25.69
C ALA A 160 5.34 7.74 -26.67
N ASN A 161 5.84 8.61 -27.54
CA ASN A 161 5.04 9.40 -28.49
C ASN A 161 3.82 10.09 -27.81
N PRO A 162 4.01 10.90 -26.76
CA PRO A 162 2.92 11.34 -25.88
C PRO A 162 1.86 12.16 -26.63
N ARG A 163 2.24 12.95 -27.64
CA ARG A 163 1.27 13.70 -28.47
C ARG A 163 0.37 12.77 -29.29
N ALA A 164 0.84 11.60 -29.72
CA ALA A 164 0.01 10.60 -30.39
C ALA A 164 -0.86 9.85 -29.37
N ASN A 165 -0.25 9.35 -28.28
CA ASN A 165 -0.94 8.58 -27.25
C ASN A 165 -1.96 9.41 -26.44
N SER A 166 -1.80 10.73 -26.33
CA SER A 166 -2.82 11.64 -25.77
C SER A 166 -4.19 11.50 -26.46
N ARG A 167 -4.19 11.06 -27.74
CA ARG A 167 -5.40 10.86 -28.54
C ARG A 167 -6.00 9.47 -28.37
N ALA A 168 -5.31 8.53 -27.73
CA ALA A 168 -5.80 7.17 -27.51
C ALA A 168 -6.95 7.14 -26.49
N LEU A 169 -7.81 6.14 -26.62
CA LEU A 169 -8.80 5.75 -25.60
C LEU A 169 -8.15 4.74 -24.62
N PRO A 170 -8.60 4.63 -23.36
CA PRO A 170 -7.96 3.77 -22.35
C PRO A 170 -7.80 2.30 -22.74
N HIS A 171 -8.73 1.76 -23.53
CA HIS A 171 -8.67 0.37 -24.02
C HIS A 171 -7.61 0.14 -25.11
N GLN A 172 -7.06 1.22 -25.70
CA GLN A 172 -5.97 1.16 -26.70
C GLN A 172 -4.58 1.20 -26.06
N LEU A 173 -4.50 1.37 -24.73
CA LEU A 173 -3.27 1.43 -23.95
C LEU A 173 -3.02 0.11 -23.22
N SER A 174 -1.76 -0.22 -22.93
CA SER A 174 -1.41 -1.31 -22.02
C SER A 174 -1.78 -0.97 -20.57
N GLY A 175 -1.80 -1.97 -19.68
CA GLY A 175 -2.04 -1.75 -18.24
C GLY A 175 -1.09 -0.71 -17.64
N GLY A 176 0.22 -0.90 -17.84
CA GLY A 176 1.22 0.07 -17.37
C GLY A 176 1.22 1.42 -18.08
N MET A 177 0.65 1.54 -19.29
CA MET A 177 0.37 2.86 -19.87
C MET A 177 -0.83 3.54 -19.19
N ARG A 178 -1.91 2.81 -18.88
CA ARG A 178 -3.05 3.36 -18.11
C ARG A 178 -2.64 3.80 -16.71
N GLN A 179 -1.83 3.00 -16.01
CA GLN A 179 -1.29 3.34 -14.69
C GLN A 179 -0.51 4.67 -14.71
N ARG A 180 0.36 4.82 -15.71
CA ARG A 180 1.12 6.08 -15.93
C ARG A 180 0.24 7.26 -16.29
N VAL A 181 -0.85 7.08 -17.06
CA VAL A 181 -1.85 8.13 -17.28
C VAL A 181 -2.49 8.58 -15.95
N MET A 182 -2.82 7.68 -15.03
CA MET A 182 -3.33 8.08 -13.71
C MET A 182 -2.32 8.88 -12.90
N ILE A 183 -1.05 8.47 -12.91
CA ILE A 183 0.03 9.21 -12.22
C ILE A 183 0.15 10.62 -12.80
N ALA A 184 0.11 10.77 -14.13
CA ALA A 184 0.07 12.06 -14.82
C ALA A 184 -1.18 12.89 -14.44
N MET A 185 -2.34 12.26 -14.23
CA MET A 185 -3.55 12.94 -13.75
C MET A 185 -3.42 13.42 -12.29
N GLY A 186 -2.79 12.61 -11.42
CA GLY A 186 -2.52 12.99 -10.03
C GLY A 186 -1.54 14.15 -9.90
N LEU A 187 -0.48 14.16 -10.72
CA LEU A 187 0.53 15.22 -10.76
C LEU A 187 0.09 16.47 -11.54
N ALA A 188 -1.03 16.42 -12.27
CA ALA A 188 -1.41 17.46 -13.24
C ALA A 188 -1.60 18.89 -12.68
N ASN A 189 -1.78 19.02 -11.36
CA ASN A 189 -1.99 20.30 -10.68
C ASN A 189 -0.86 20.69 -9.72
N ASP A 190 0.26 19.95 -9.71
CA ASP A 190 1.36 20.07 -8.76
C ASP A 190 0.85 20.06 -7.30
N PRO A 191 0.31 18.91 -6.84
CA PRO A 191 -0.34 18.82 -5.53
C PRO A 191 0.68 18.92 -4.40
N ALA A 192 0.27 19.49 -3.26
CA ALA A 192 1.09 19.47 -2.04
C ALA A 192 1.19 18.06 -1.44
N VAL A 193 0.18 17.21 -1.67
CA VAL A 193 0.15 15.81 -1.22
C VAL A 193 -0.31 14.87 -2.33
N LEU A 194 0.43 13.78 -2.54
CA LEU A 194 0.06 12.69 -3.44
C LEU A 194 -0.07 11.38 -2.64
N ILE A 195 -1.29 10.84 -2.59
CA ILE A 195 -1.54 9.50 -2.07
C ILE A 195 -1.45 8.50 -3.23
N ALA A 196 -0.55 7.53 -3.16
CA ALA A 196 -0.36 6.53 -4.19
C ALA A 196 -0.68 5.13 -3.63
N ASP A 197 -1.85 4.59 -3.97
CA ASP A 197 -2.29 3.27 -3.50
C ASP A 197 -1.89 2.17 -4.48
N GLU A 198 -0.86 1.40 -4.11
CA GLU A 198 -0.22 0.36 -4.93
C GLU A 198 0.12 0.81 -6.38
N PRO A 199 0.87 1.92 -6.56
CA PRO A 199 1.06 2.55 -7.87
C PRO A 199 1.84 1.68 -8.87
N THR A 200 2.56 0.66 -8.40
CA THR A 200 3.41 -0.22 -9.21
C THR A 200 2.87 -1.64 -9.38
N THR A 201 1.72 -1.97 -8.77
CA THR A 201 1.11 -3.31 -8.89
C THR A 201 0.81 -3.63 -10.37
N ALA A 202 1.13 -4.87 -10.76
CA ALA A 202 1.00 -5.38 -12.13
C ALA A 202 1.83 -4.65 -13.21
N LEU A 203 2.91 -3.97 -12.82
CA LEU A 203 3.93 -3.45 -13.74
C LEU A 203 5.14 -4.40 -13.82
N ASP A 204 5.88 -4.35 -14.92
CA ASP A 204 7.22 -4.96 -14.98
C ASP A 204 8.26 -4.08 -14.25
N VAL A 205 9.38 -4.69 -13.85
CA VAL A 205 10.44 -4.04 -13.06
C VAL A 205 10.98 -2.76 -13.71
N THR A 206 11.03 -2.68 -15.05
CA THR A 206 11.55 -1.50 -15.75
C THR A 206 10.57 -0.33 -15.67
N ILE A 207 9.28 -0.61 -15.87
CA ILE A 207 8.22 0.39 -15.76
C ILE A 207 7.95 0.78 -14.30
N GLN A 208 8.11 -0.15 -13.35
CA GLN A 208 8.10 0.14 -11.91
C GLN A 208 9.16 1.18 -11.55
N ALA A 209 10.44 0.95 -11.87
CA ALA A 209 11.52 1.90 -11.59
C ALA A 209 11.27 3.28 -12.24
N GLN A 210 10.69 3.32 -13.44
CA GLN A 210 10.29 4.58 -14.09
C GLN A 210 9.19 5.32 -13.31
N VAL A 211 8.15 4.62 -12.85
CA VAL A 211 7.07 5.19 -12.03
C VAL A 211 7.63 5.74 -10.71
N LEU A 212 8.50 4.98 -10.05
CA LEU A 212 9.14 5.35 -8.80
C LEU A 212 10.01 6.60 -8.95
N SER A 213 10.81 6.69 -10.02
CA SER A 213 11.61 7.88 -10.33
C SER A 213 10.77 9.14 -10.53
N VAL A 214 9.55 9.01 -11.07
CA VAL A 214 8.61 10.15 -11.21
C VAL A 214 8.08 10.61 -9.86
N LEU A 215 7.73 9.69 -8.96
CA LEU A 215 7.30 10.02 -7.60
C LEU A 215 8.43 10.70 -6.81
N GLN A 216 9.65 10.18 -6.91
CA GLN A 216 10.85 10.80 -6.32
C GLN A 216 11.09 12.23 -6.82
N LYS A 217 10.94 12.48 -8.12
CA LYS A 217 11.07 13.84 -8.69
C LYS A 217 9.96 14.77 -8.22
N ALA A 218 8.71 14.31 -8.17
CA ALA A 218 7.61 15.11 -7.62
C ALA A 218 7.87 15.51 -6.16
N SER A 219 8.47 14.61 -5.38
CA SER A 219 8.90 14.87 -4.00
C SER A 219 10.04 15.88 -3.91
N ALA A 220 11.15 15.61 -4.60
CA ALA A 220 12.38 16.39 -4.50
C ALA A 220 12.34 17.75 -5.22
N ASP A 221 11.75 17.80 -6.42
CA ASP A 221 11.79 18.99 -7.29
C ASP A 221 10.60 19.92 -7.02
N HIS A 222 9.42 19.38 -6.70
CA HIS A 222 8.17 20.14 -6.52
C HIS A 222 7.73 20.23 -5.04
N GLY A 223 8.40 19.53 -4.11
CA GLY A 223 8.03 19.49 -2.69
C GLY A 223 6.74 18.71 -2.40
N THR A 224 6.28 17.86 -3.33
CA THR A 224 5.07 17.02 -3.16
C THR A 224 5.31 16.03 -2.04
N ALA A 225 4.51 16.03 -0.98
CA ALA A 225 4.61 14.97 0.01
C ALA A 225 3.88 13.71 -0.48
N VAL A 226 4.55 12.55 -0.47
CA VAL A 226 4.02 11.31 -1.05
C VAL A 226 3.70 10.31 0.07
N LEU A 227 2.43 9.93 0.18
CA LEU A 227 2.01 8.75 0.95
C LEU A 227 1.99 7.55 0.00
N LEU A 228 3.05 6.74 0.02
CA LEU A 228 3.19 5.56 -0.81
C LEU A 228 2.66 4.32 -0.09
N ILE A 229 1.56 3.75 -0.56
CA ILE A 229 0.99 2.53 0.01
C ILE A 229 1.43 1.36 -0.86
N THR A 230 2.10 0.39 -0.25
CA THR A 230 2.61 -0.78 -0.97
C THR A 230 2.71 -2.00 -0.05
N HIS A 231 2.80 -3.18 -0.65
CA HIS A 231 3.19 -4.42 0.02
C HIS A 231 4.60 -4.89 -0.41
N ASP A 232 5.21 -4.23 -1.40
CA ASP A 232 6.58 -4.51 -1.86
C ASP A 232 7.60 -3.70 -1.03
N LEU A 233 8.40 -4.41 -0.23
CA LEU A 233 9.44 -3.82 0.62
C LEU A 233 10.71 -3.43 -0.18
N GLY A 234 10.92 -3.99 -1.37
CA GLY A 234 11.99 -3.57 -2.28
C GLY A 234 11.72 -2.16 -2.82
N VAL A 235 10.47 -1.87 -3.19
CA VAL A 235 10.03 -0.50 -3.54
C VAL A 235 10.30 0.48 -2.39
N VAL A 236 9.96 0.09 -1.15
CA VAL A 236 10.17 0.92 0.04
C VAL A 236 11.66 1.21 0.27
N ALA A 237 12.51 0.20 0.09
CA ALA A 237 13.96 0.35 0.19
C ALA A 237 14.52 1.37 -0.83
N GLU A 238 13.96 1.39 -2.04
CA GLU A 238 14.40 2.27 -3.13
C GLU A 238 13.99 3.74 -2.92
N VAL A 239 12.78 4.01 -2.43
CA VAL A 239 12.19 5.37 -2.49
C VAL A 239 11.77 6.03 -1.19
N ALA A 240 11.59 5.31 -0.09
CA ALA A 240 10.99 5.89 1.11
C ALA A 240 12.01 6.63 1.99
N ASP A 241 11.60 7.74 2.61
CA ASP A 241 12.36 8.41 3.67
C ASP A 241 12.00 7.83 5.04
N ARG A 242 10.69 7.66 5.29
CA ARG A 242 10.11 7.05 6.49
C ARG A 242 9.19 5.89 6.14
N VAL A 243 9.00 4.99 7.08
CA VAL A 243 8.14 3.81 6.94
C VAL A 243 7.20 3.73 8.14
N ALA A 244 5.92 3.45 7.88
CA ALA A 244 4.90 3.13 8.86
C ALA A 244 4.31 1.75 8.55
N VAL A 245 4.42 0.83 9.51
CA VAL A 245 3.95 -0.56 9.41
C VAL A 245 2.58 -0.67 10.05
N MET A 246 1.59 -1.08 9.26
CA MET A 246 0.19 -1.14 9.68
C MET A 246 -0.32 -2.58 9.80
N TYR A 247 -0.85 -2.93 10.97
CA TYR A 247 -1.50 -4.21 11.24
C TYR A 247 -2.85 -4.00 11.95
N ALA A 248 -3.88 -4.75 11.52
CA ALA A 248 -5.19 -4.79 12.18
C ALA A 248 -5.83 -3.42 12.48
N GLY A 249 -5.63 -2.41 11.62
CA GLY A 249 -6.15 -1.06 11.78
C GLY A 249 -5.26 -0.09 12.55
N ARG A 250 -4.05 -0.49 12.98
CA ARG A 250 -3.12 0.32 13.79
C ARG A 250 -1.74 0.40 13.14
N ILE A 251 -1.03 1.51 13.36
CA ILE A 251 0.43 1.54 13.18
C ILE A 251 1.05 0.77 14.34
N VAL A 252 1.85 -0.25 14.02
CA VAL A 252 2.56 -1.09 15.01
C VAL A 252 4.04 -0.78 15.10
N GLU A 253 4.58 -0.11 14.09
CA GLU A 253 5.96 0.39 14.06
C GLU A 253 6.07 1.54 13.05
N GLN A 254 6.83 2.58 13.35
CA GLN A 254 7.23 3.61 12.41
C GLN A 254 8.62 4.18 12.74
N GLY A 255 9.34 4.67 11.72
CA GLY A 255 10.67 5.23 11.87
C GLY A 255 11.23 5.68 10.53
N SER A 256 12.53 5.97 10.46
CA SER A 256 13.21 6.10 9.18
C SER A 256 13.19 4.77 8.41
N ARG A 257 13.37 4.83 7.08
CA ARG A 257 13.49 3.63 6.23
C ARG A 257 14.54 2.66 6.78
N ASP A 258 15.72 3.15 7.12
CA ASP A 258 16.83 2.28 7.49
C ASP A 258 16.62 1.61 8.86
N GLU A 259 16.00 2.31 9.82
CA GLU A 259 15.62 1.73 11.10
C GLU A 259 14.60 0.61 10.96
N VAL A 260 13.50 0.85 10.22
CA VAL A 260 12.41 -0.12 10.09
C VAL A 260 12.84 -1.33 9.25
N LEU A 261 13.66 -1.15 8.20
CA LEU A 261 14.11 -2.25 7.34
C LEU A 261 15.26 -3.07 7.93
N PHE A 262 16.23 -2.43 8.62
CA PHE A 262 17.45 -3.11 9.09
C PHE A 262 17.51 -3.34 10.61
N ASN A 263 16.72 -2.62 11.40
CA ASN A 263 16.60 -2.80 12.86
C ASN A 263 15.13 -2.89 13.33
N PRO A 264 14.26 -3.71 12.70
CA PRO A 264 12.84 -3.83 13.07
C PRO A 264 12.65 -4.24 14.53
N GLN A 265 11.70 -3.62 15.22
CA GLN A 265 11.43 -3.83 16.64
C GLN A 265 10.16 -4.63 16.89
N HIS A 266 9.10 -4.45 16.11
CA HIS A 266 7.85 -5.14 16.34
C HIS A 266 7.88 -6.54 15.69
N PRO A 267 7.51 -7.64 16.40
CA PRO A 267 7.56 -9.01 15.85
C PRO A 267 6.83 -9.21 14.51
N TYR A 268 5.77 -8.43 14.25
CA TYR A 268 5.10 -8.43 12.95
C TYR A 268 6.01 -7.90 11.82
N THR A 269 6.72 -6.80 12.04
CA THR A 269 7.65 -6.20 11.07
C THR A 269 8.80 -7.14 10.78
N VAL A 270 9.35 -7.79 11.82
CA VAL A 270 10.37 -8.85 11.69
C VAL A 270 9.86 -10.00 10.82
N GLY A 271 8.61 -10.43 11.04
CA GLY A 271 7.95 -11.45 10.23
C GLY A 271 7.73 -11.01 8.76
N LEU A 272 7.30 -9.77 8.55
CA LEU A 272 7.05 -9.19 7.22
C LEU A 272 8.35 -9.15 6.39
N LEU A 273 9.44 -8.67 6.98
CA LEU A 273 10.78 -8.63 6.39
C LEU A 273 11.39 -10.03 6.20
N GLY A 274 11.04 -10.99 7.06
CA GLY A 274 11.42 -12.39 6.91
C GLY A 274 10.69 -13.11 5.78
N SER A 275 9.47 -12.69 5.45
CA SER A 275 8.63 -13.30 4.39
C SER A 275 8.97 -12.83 2.98
N VAL A 276 9.86 -11.85 2.80
CA VAL A 276 10.34 -11.39 1.48
C VAL A 276 11.79 -11.81 1.22
N PRO A 277 12.21 -11.94 -0.05
CA PRO A 277 13.62 -12.16 -0.38
C PRO A 277 14.51 -11.08 0.26
N PRO A 278 15.73 -11.42 0.71
CA PRO A 278 16.68 -10.41 1.19
C PRO A 278 17.00 -9.40 0.08
N ILE A 279 16.93 -8.12 0.42
CA ILE A 279 17.36 -7.01 -0.44
C ILE A 279 18.86 -7.14 -0.72
N ASP A 280 19.65 -7.37 0.34
CA ASP A 280 21.08 -7.66 0.29
C ASP A 280 21.37 -9.06 0.87
N GLY A 281 21.53 -10.06 0.01
CA GLY A 281 22.01 -11.39 0.45
C GLY A 281 21.53 -12.58 -0.38
N PRO A 282 21.99 -13.80 -0.04
CA PRO A 282 21.55 -15.03 -0.69
C PRO A 282 20.09 -15.35 -0.34
N VAL A 283 19.28 -15.65 -1.35
CA VAL A 283 17.91 -16.12 -1.16
C VAL A 283 17.93 -17.52 -0.56
N ALA A 284 17.27 -17.70 0.60
CA ALA A 284 17.12 -19.01 1.23
C ALA A 284 16.12 -19.89 0.46
N ASP A 285 16.32 -21.21 0.47
CA ASP A 285 15.47 -22.19 -0.25
C ASP A 285 13.98 -22.12 0.12
N ARG A 286 13.66 -21.60 1.31
CA ARG A 286 12.27 -21.36 1.75
C ARG A 286 12.20 -20.16 2.68
N LEU A 287 11.42 -19.14 2.28
CA LEU A 287 11.15 -17.97 3.10
C LEU A 287 10.18 -18.34 4.25
N PRO A 288 10.44 -17.90 5.50
CA PRO A 288 9.52 -18.09 6.62
C PRO A 288 8.28 -17.21 6.44
N ALA A 289 7.11 -17.83 6.43
CA ALA A 289 5.82 -17.13 6.41
C ALA A 289 5.34 -16.82 7.84
N ILE A 290 4.70 -15.67 8.05
CA ILE A 290 4.05 -15.34 9.32
C ILE A 290 2.90 -16.34 9.59
N PRO A 291 2.94 -17.13 10.69
CA PRO A 291 1.95 -18.17 10.93
C PRO A 291 0.54 -17.63 11.18
N GLY A 292 -0.48 -18.43 10.88
CA GLY A 292 -1.89 -18.06 11.04
C GLY A 292 -2.40 -17.03 10.03
N SER A 293 -3.69 -16.70 10.13
CA SER A 293 -4.37 -15.78 9.20
C SER A 293 -4.40 -14.34 9.72
N PRO A 294 -4.33 -13.31 8.84
CA PRO A 294 -4.50 -11.92 9.24
C PRO A 294 -5.89 -11.65 9.86
N LEU A 295 -5.95 -10.76 10.86
CA LEU A 295 -7.22 -10.33 11.45
C LEU A 295 -7.95 -9.37 10.49
N THR A 296 -8.98 -9.87 9.82
CA THR A 296 -9.83 -9.11 8.88
C THR A 296 -11.28 -8.92 9.33
N GLY A 297 -11.66 -9.50 10.48
CA GLY A 297 -13.03 -9.52 11.01
C GLY A 297 -13.41 -8.31 11.87
N VAL A 298 -14.69 -8.31 12.27
CA VAL A 298 -15.29 -7.36 13.23
C VAL A 298 -14.68 -7.55 14.63
N ASP A 299 -14.50 -8.80 15.04
CA ASP A 299 -13.91 -9.13 16.34
C ASP A 299 -12.42 -8.77 16.38
N ARG A 300 -12.07 -7.88 17.31
CA ARG A 300 -10.69 -7.50 17.64
C ARG A 300 -10.40 -7.89 19.09
N PRO A 301 -9.23 -8.46 19.41
CA PRO A 301 -8.81 -8.63 20.79
C PRO A 301 -8.64 -7.25 21.47
N GLY A 302 -8.85 -7.20 22.79
CA GLY A 302 -8.65 -5.96 23.56
C GLY A 302 -7.19 -5.58 23.77
N GLY A 303 -6.27 -6.54 23.60
CA GLY A 303 -4.83 -6.38 23.74
C GLY A 303 -4.09 -6.20 22.40
N CYS A 304 -2.83 -6.61 22.37
CA CYS A 304 -2.03 -6.64 21.14
C CYS A 304 -2.69 -7.51 20.06
N ALA A 305 -3.13 -6.88 18.97
CA ALA A 305 -3.80 -7.55 17.85
C ALA A 305 -2.94 -8.67 17.21
N PHE A 306 -1.61 -8.56 17.28
CA PHE A 306 -0.71 -9.56 16.71
C PHE A 306 -0.44 -10.76 17.63
N ALA A 307 -0.87 -10.73 18.90
CA ALA A 307 -0.51 -11.75 19.90
C ALA A 307 -0.78 -13.19 19.45
N ALA A 308 -1.93 -13.45 18.80
CA ALA A 308 -2.30 -14.79 18.32
C ALA A 308 -1.41 -15.36 17.20
N ARG A 309 -0.54 -14.54 16.59
CA ARG A 309 0.44 -14.92 15.55
C ARG A 309 1.89 -14.65 15.99
N CYS A 310 2.10 -14.16 17.21
CA CYS A 310 3.40 -13.71 17.69
C CYS A 310 4.14 -14.82 18.43
N ALA A 311 5.33 -15.21 17.95
CA ALA A 311 6.21 -16.15 18.63
C ALA A 311 6.74 -15.66 20.00
N HIS A 312 6.52 -14.39 20.33
CA HIS A 312 6.91 -13.74 21.58
C HIS A 312 5.70 -13.31 22.44
N ALA A 313 4.51 -13.87 22.20
CA ALA A 313 3.32 -13.54 23.00
C ALA A 313 3.48 -13.99 24.47
N HIS A 314 3.09 -13.12 25.39
CA HIS A 314 3.05 -13.38 26.84
C HIS A 314 1.93 -12.52 27.49
N ASP A 315 1.66 -12.70 28.77
CA ASP A 315 0.47 -12.14 29.44
C ASP A 315 0.28 -10.62 29.28
N ALA A 316 1.37 -9.83 29.24
CA ALA A 316 1.27 -8.39 29.03
C ALA A 316 0.70 -8.01 27.65
N CYS A 317 0.74 -8.91 26.66
CA CYS A 317 0.07 -8.73 25.37
C CYS A 317 -1.47 -8.67 25.49
N ALA A 318 -2.04 -9.00 26.65
CA ALA A 318 -3.47 -8.80 26.93
C ALA A 318 -3.85 -7.31 27.02
N GLU A 319 -2.89 -6.43 27.32
CA GLU A 319 -3.05 -4.98 27.22
C GLU A 319 -2.71 -4.50 25.80
N GLN A 320 -3.38 -3.45 25.33
CA GLN A 320 -3.11 -2.84 24.04
C GLN A 320 -1.83 -2.01 24.14
N PRO A 321 -0.75 -2.34 23.41
CA PRO A 321 0.44 -1.50 23.43
C PRO A 321 0.16 -0.16 22.74
N GLU A 322 0.71 0.90 23.31
CA GLU A 322 0.82 2.20 22.67
C GLU A 322 2.12 2.30 21.86
N LEU A 323 2.09 3.17 20.85
CA LEU A 323 3.23 3.52 20.04
C LEU A 323 4.20 4.40 20.84
N ARG A 324 5.42 3.92 21.12
CA ARG A 324 6.37 4.57 22.04
C ARG A 324 7.82 4.46 21.55
N HIS A 325 8.65 5.43 21.94
CA HIS A 325 10.11 5.35 21.75
C HIS A 325 10.69 4.39 22.79
N ARG A 326 11.32 3.31 22.34
CA ARG A 326 11.98 2.30 23.20
C ARG A 326 13.36 1.90 22.70
N HIS A 327 13.49 1.72 21.41
CA HIS A 327 14.64 1.14 20.73
C HIS A 327 14.83 1.86 19.40
N GLY A 328 16.07 2.08 18.96
CA GLY A 328 16.39 2.87 17.76
C GLY A 328 16.87 4.29 18.07
N GLU A 329 16.95 5.14 17.04
CA GLU A 329 17.28 6.57 17.18
C GLU A 329 16.04 7.38 17.59
N PRO A 330 16.19 8.68 17.94
CA PRO A 330 15.06 9.58 18.18
C PRO A 330 14.16 9.72 16.94
N GLY A 331 13.09 8.93 16.89
CA GLY A 331 12.18 8.84 15.74
C GLY A 331 11.58 7.45 15.57
N HIS A 332 12.32 6.39 15.95
CA HIS A 332 11.81 5.02 15.93
C HIS A 332 10.78 4.81 17.04
N LEU A 333 9.63 4.29 16.65
CA LEU A 333 8.43 4.14 17.45
C LEU A 333 7.85 2.75 17.19
N ASP A 334 7.60 1.98 18.24
CA ASP A 334 6.99 0.64 18.14
C ASP A 334 5.80 0.51 19.09
N ALA A 335 4.88 -0.42 18.81
CA ALA A 335 3.75 -0.77 19.67
C ALA A 335 3.81 -2.25 20.12
N CYS A 336 4.92 -2.67 20.73
CA CYS A 336 5.09 -3.97 21.37
C CYS A 336 5.03 -3.86 22.91
N VAL A 337 4.85 -4.96 23.65
CA VAL A 337 5.06 -4.96 25.12
C VAL A 337 6.48 -5.37 25.53
N LEU A 338 7.29 -5.84 24.58
CA LEU A 338 8.66 -6.28 24.83
C LEU A 338 9.53 -5.08 25.24
N THR A 339 10.42 -5.31 26.21
CA THR A 339 11.29 -4.30 26.82
C THR A 339 12.74 -4.37 26.34
N GLY A 340 13.07 -5.38 25.53
CA GLY A 340 14.32 -5.52 24.81
C GLY A 340 14.03 -5.69 23.31
N PRO A 341 14.99 -5.34 22.44
CA PRO A 341 14.77 -5.38 21.02
C PRO A 341 14.53 -6.81 20.56
N VAL A 342 13.70 -6.99 19.52
CA VAL A 342 13.44 -8.30 18.89
C VAL A 342 14.64 -8.67 17.99
N ARG A 343 15.83 -8.73 18.60
CA ARG A 343 17.09 -9.16 17.99
C ARG A 343 17.14 -10.69 17.83
N ARG A 344 16.15 -11.18 17.10
CA ARG A 344 16.28 -12.27 16.16
C ARG A 344 15.47 -11.87 14.95
N THR A 345 16.14 -11.48 13.87
CA THR A 345 15.49 -11.70 12.57
C THR A 345 15.19 -13.20 12.45
N ALA A 346 14.27 -13.62 11.59
CA ALA A 346 14.00 -15.04 11.38
C ALA A 346 15.24 -15.85 10.89
N ARG A 347 16.39 -15.18 10.68
CA ARG A 347 17.70 -15.72 10.31
C ARG A 347 18.57 -16.11 11.52
N ASP A 348 18.33 -15.53 12.70
CA ASP A 348 19.07 -15.84 13.95
C ASP A 348 18.41 -16.96 14.77
N ALA A 349 17.17 -17.32 14.40
CA ALA A 349 16.54 -18.55 14.86
C ALA A 349 17.19 -19.73 14.13
N GLY A 350 18.12 -20.42 14.79
CA GLY A 350 18.48 -21.78 14.41
C GLY A 350 17.24 -22.69 14.35
N PRO A 351 17.31 -23.84 13.66
CA PRO A 351 16.15 -24.69 13.42
C PRO A 351 15.42 -25.01 14.74
N ASP A 352 14.10 -24.81 14.70
CA ASP A 352 13.20 -24.94 15.84
C ASP A 352 13.43 -26.26 16.58
N PRO A 353 13.56 -26.30 17.92
CA PRO A 353 13.77 -27.54 18.64
C PRO A 353 12.58 -28.45 18.37
N GLN A 354 12.81 -29.63 17.77
CA GLN A 354 11.73 -30.59 17.56
C GLN A 354 11.06 -30.89 18.91
N PRO A 355 9.72 -30.97 18.97
CA PRO A 355 9.05 -31.31 20.21
C PRO A 355 9.52 -32.68 20.66
N THR A 356 10.24 -32.72 21.78
CA THR A 356 10.72 -33.97 22.41
C THR A 356 9.54 -34.68 23.07
N GLY A 357 8.65 -35.20 22.24
CA GLY A 357 7.61 -36.15 22.62
C GLY A 357 8.25 -37.50 22.92
N THR A 358 8.09 -37.96 24.15
CA THR A 358 8.58 -39.24 24.64
C THR A 358 8.03 -40.40 23.81
N THR A 359 8.92 -41.32 23.44
CA THR A 359 8.56 -42.62 22.86
C THR A 359 7.82 -43.48 23.87
N GLU A 360 6.55 -43.81 23.60
CA GLU A 360 5.97 -45.07 24.06
C GLU A 360 5.31 -45.83 22.90
N ASP A 361 5.41 -47.15 23.02
CA ASP A 361 5.31 -48.17 21.97
C ASP A 361 3.87 -48.55 21.62
N VAL A 362 3.52 -48.57 20.32
CA VAL A 362 2.50 -49.48 19.78
C VAL A 362 3.00 -50.08 18.46
N THR A 363 2.78 -51.39 18.33
CA THR A 363 3.39 -52.27 17.33
C THR A 363 2.66 -52.32 15.97
N ARG A 364 3.22 -53.09 15.03
CA ARG A 364 3.09 -53.01 13.55
C ARG A 364 1.90 -53.87 12.97
N PRO A 365 1.84 -54.31 11.68
CA PRO A 365 1.08 -53.60 10.63
C PRO A 365 0.20 -54.50 9.70
N VAL A 366 -0.73 -53.91 8.94
CA VAL A 366 -1.36 -54.47 7.71
C VAL A 366 -1.81 -53.27 6.84
N GLY A 367 -1.78 -53.21 5.51
CA GLY A 367 -1.35 -54.11 4.41
C GLY A 367 -1.94 -53.55 3.09
N LEU A 368 -1.20 -53.56 1.97
CA LEU A 368 -1.61 -52.86 0.74
C LEU A 368 -2.87 -53.44 0.06
N VAL A 369 -3.70 -52.59 -0.54
CA VAL A 369 -4.25 -52.84 -1.89
C VAL A 369 -4.43 -51.53 -2.67
N ASN A 370 -4.08 -51.55 -3.96
CA ASN A 370 -4.31 -50.50 -4.96
C ASN A 370 -5.14 -51.10 -6.11
N PRO A 371 -6.06 -50.34 -6.73
CA PRO A 371 -6.37 -50.60 -8.14
C PRO A 371 -6.46 -49.33 -9.00
N MET A 372 -5.59 -49.26 -10.02
CA MET A 372 -5.84 -48.48 -11.24
C MET A 372 -6.51 -49.36 -12.29
N ASN A 373 -7.61 -48.87 -12.90
CA ASN A 373 -8.05 -49.09 -14.30
C ASN A 373 -9.48 -48.55 -14.49
N ARG A 374 -9.91 -47.97 -15.63
CA ARG A 374 -9.22 -47.40 -16.81
C ARG A 374 -10.29 -46.69 -17.68
N VAL A 375 -9.87 -46.02 -18.77
CA VAL A 375 -10.67 -45.56 -19.94
C VAL A 375 -11.36 -44.18 -19.88
N SER A 376 -10.83 -43.25 -20.68
CA SER A 376 -11.45 -42.02 -21.24
C SER A 376 -11.89 -42.31 -22.72
N PRO A 377 -12.47 -41.39 -23.54
CA PRO A 377 -12.76 -39.95 -23.37
C PRO A 377 -14.29 -39.67 -23.56
N SER A 378 -14.87 -38.55 -24.06
CA SER A 378 -14.41 -37.26 -24.65
C SER A 378 -15.52 -36.19 -24.53
N GLY A 379 -15.18 -34.89 -24.73
CA GLY A 379 -16.15 -33.79 -24.91
C GLY A 379 -16.58 -33.58 -26.38
N PRO A 380 -17.15 -32.42 -26.79
CA PRO A 380 -17.31 -31.15 -26.03
C PRO A 380 -18.67 -30.40 -26.22
N ALA A 381 -18.70 -29.12 -25.79
CA ALA A 381 -19.41 -27.95 -26.36
C ALA A 381 -20.48 -27.21 -25.51
N HIS A 382 -20.55 -25.88 -25.75
CA HIS A 382 -21.28 -24.84 -25.02
C HIS A 382 -22.77 -24.69 -25.46
N PRO A 383 -23.62 -23.97 -24.69
CA PRO A 383 -25.05 -23.79 -24.97
C PRO A 383 -25.34 -22.57 -25.83
N ALA A 384 -26.33 -22.67 -26.72
CA ALA A 384 -26.97 -21.56 -27.40
C ALA A 384 -28.36 -21.95 -27.91
N ASP A 385 -29.40 -21.78 -27.09
CA ASP A 385 -30.80 -21.90 -27.54
C ASP A 385 -31.39 -20.52 -27.85
N LEU A 386 -31.53 -20.26 -29.14
CA LEU A 386 -32.27 -19.14 -29.70
C LEU A 386 -33.63 -19.64 -30.22
N VAL A 387 -34.70 -19.08 -29.64
CA VAL A 387 -35.94 -18.65 -30.31
C VAL A 387 -36.12 -19.08 -31.78
N ARG A 388 -37.22 -19.79 -32.09
CA ARG A 388 -38.16 -19.36 -33.17
C ARG A 388 -39.46 -20.16 -33.32
N ASP A 389 -40.53 -19.36 -33.47
CA ASP A 389 -41.70 -19.49 -34.35
C ASP A 389 -42.60 -20.74 -34.31
N GLU A 390 -43.82 -20.50 -33.84
CA GLU A 390 -45.02 -21.25 -34.21
C GLU A 390 -45.28 -21.19 -35.74
N LYS A 391 -45.79 -22.30 -36.29
CA LYS A 391 -46.56 -22.28 -37.54
C LYS A 391 -47.90 -22.96 -37.32
N GLY A 392 -48.98 -22.20 -37.53
CA GLY A 392 -50.34 -22.70 -37.34
C GLY A 392 -50.80 -23.71 -38.38
N ARG A 393 -51.92 -24.36 -38.09
CA ARG A 393 -52.78 -25.07 -39.05
C ARG A 393 -54.24 -24.99 -38.60
N SER A 394 -55.10 -24.69 -39.58
CA SER A 394 -56.55 -24.90 -39.63
C SER A 394 -57.42 -24.06 -38.69
#